data_AF-A0A2S9GRE2-F1
#
_entry.id   AF-A0A2S9GRE2-F1
#
_cell.length_a   1.000
_cell.length_b   1.000
_cell.length_c   1.000
_cell.angle_alpha   90.00
_cell.angle_beta   90.00
_cell.angle_gamma   90.00
#
_symmetry.space_group_name_H-M   'P 1'
#
loop_
_entity.id
_entity.type
_entity.pdbx_description
1 polymer ?
#
loop_
_entity_poly.entity_id
_entity_poly.type
_entity_poly.pdbx_seq_one_letter_code
_entity_poly.pdbx_strand_id
1 'polypeptide(L)' 'DLDAARELLPLLELKAGRILFGGWPTGVEVSHAMVHGGPFPATSDSRTTSVGSRAIERYLRPVCYQDVP' A
#
# COMPACT_ATOMS: atom_id res chain seq x y z
N ASP A 1 -11.51 -6.02 23.50
CA ASP A 1 -11.39 -5.40 22.15
C ASP A 1 -9.96 -5.12 21.73
N LEU A 2 -9.16 -4.40 22.53
CA LEU A 2 -7.77 -4.12 22.15
C LEU A 2 -6.90 -5.38 21.99
N ASP A 3 -7.07 -6.38 22.86
CA ASP A 3 -6.31 -7.64 22.75
C ASP A 3 -6.70 -8.42 21.48
N ALA A 4 -7.99 -8.54 21.19
CA ALA A 4 -8.48 -9.15 19.94
C ALA A 4 -8.00 -8.39 18.69
N ALA A 5 -8.01 -7.05 18.71
CA ALA A 5 -7.48 -6.25 17.61
C ALA A 5 -5.96 -6.48 17.42
N ARG A 6 -5.21 -6.63 18.51
CA ARG A 6 -3.78 -6.95 18.47
C ARG A 6 -3.50 -8.32 17.88
N GLU A 7 -4.35 -9.31 18.18
CA GLU A 7 -4.25 -10.66 17.60
C GLU A 7 -4.59 -10.67 16.10
N LEU A 8 -5.58 -9.87 15.68
CA LEU A 8 -5.99 -9.80 14.28
C LEU A 8 -5.06 -8.98 13.39
N LEU A 9 -4.40 -7.96 13.93
CA LEU A 9 -3.62 -7.00 13.14
C LEU A 9 -2.56 -7.67 12.26
N PRO A 10 -1.69 -8.58 12.75
CA PRO A 10 -0.71 -9.26 11.91
C PRO A 10 -1.35 -10.08 10.78
N LEU A 11 -2.54 -10.65 11.01
CA LEU A 11 -3.26 -11.40 9.98
C LEU A 11 -3.81 -10.47 8.89
N LEU A 12 -4.33 -9.29 9.27
CA LEU A 12 -4.87 -8.31 8.33
C LEU A 12 -3.77 -7.64 7.49
N GLU A 13 -2.60 -7.40 8.08
CA GLU A 13 -1.42 -6.87 7.37
C GLU A 13 -0.99 -7.76 6.20
N LEU A 14 -1.17 -9.08 6.33
CA LEU A 14 -0.89 -10.05 5.27
C LEU A 14 -1.97 -10.10 4.18
N LYS A 15 -3.11 -9.44 4.37
CA LYS A 15 -4.31 -9.58 3.51
C LYS A 15 -4.77 -8.28 2.87
N ALA A 16 -4.44 -7.12 3.42
CA ALA A 16 -4.94 -5.83 2.96
C ALA A 16 -3.82 -4.80 2.78
N GLY A 17 -3.95 -3.91 1.80
CA GLY A 17 -3.04 -2.77 1.65
C GLY A 17 -3.31 -1.62 2.63
N ARG A 18 -4.51 -1.56 3.22
CA ARG A 18 -4.91 -0.49 4.16
C ARG A 18 -5.85 -1.04 5.22
N ILE A 19 -5.57 -0.71 6.47
CA ILE A 19 -6.34 -1.11 7.66
C ILE A 19 -6.86 0.16 8.32
N LEU A 20 -8.12 0.16 8.75
CA LEU A 20 -8.77 1.28 9.40
C LEU A 20 -9.17 0.90 10.82
N PHE A 21 -9.11 1.86 11.74
CA PHE A 21 -9.58 1.73 13.12
C PHE A 21 -10.74 2.70 13.35
N GLY A 22 -11.90 2.20 13.76
CA GLY A 22 -13.06 3.03 14.10
C GLY A 22 -13.69 3.79 12.92
N GLY A 23 -13.58 3.27 11.69
CA GLY A 23 -14.11 3.93 10.49
C GLY A 23 -14.48 2.94 9.38
N TRP A 24 -14.99 3.48 8.26
CA TRP A 24 -15.44 2.70 7.10
C TRP A 24 -14.48 2.84 5.91
N PRO A 25 -14.30 1.79 5.08
CA PRO A 25 -13.21 1.75 4.10
C PRO A 25 -13.48 2.54 2.80
N THR A 26 -14.69 3.08 2.62
CA THR A 26 -15.15 3.71 1.37
C THR A 26 -14.35 4.93 0.96
N GLY A 27 -13.94 5.76 1.93
CA GLY A 27 -13.09 6.92 1.70
C GLY A 27 -11.66 6.51 1.35
N VAL A 28 -11.11 7.09 0.27
CA VAL A 28 -9.71 6.94 -0.15
C VAL A 28 -9.10 8.33 -0.27
N GLU A 29 -8.32 8.73 0.75
CA GLU A 29 -7.59 9.99 0.77
C GLU A 29 -6.46 10.01 -0.28
N VAL A 30 -6.31 11.12 -1.00
CA VAL A 30 -5.18 11.34 -1.92
C VAL A 30 -4.06 12.04 -1.16
N SER A 31 -3.16 11.25 -0.56
CA SER A 31 -2.06 11.75 0.26
C SER A 31 -0.75 10.99 0.01
N HIS A 32 0.32 11.40 0.71
CA HIS A 32 1.62 10.76 0.58
C HIS A 32 1.67 9.35 1.21
N ALA A 33 0.88 9.10 2.25
CA ALA A 33 0.89 7.84 3.00
C ALA A 33 -0.08 6.77 2.47
N MET A 34 -0.90 7.11 1.46
CA MET A 34 -1.94 6.21 0.97
C MET A 34 -1.36 4.94 0.33
N VAL A 35 -1.96 3.80 0.68
CA VAL A 35 -1.76 2.49 0.02
C VAL A 35 -3.12 1.98 -0.47
N HIS A 36 -3.43 2.26 -1.73
CA HIS A 36 -4.60 1.72 -2.41
C HIS A 36 -4.19 0.54 -3.29
N GLY A 37 -4.44 -0.66 -2.78
CA GLY A 37 -3.97 -1.93 -3.33
C GLY A 37 -4.04 -3.04 -2.27
N GLY A 38 -3.16 -4.03 -2.39
CA GLY A 38 -3.05 -5.16 -1.46
C GLY A 38 -2.62 -6.45 -2.16
N PRO A 39 -2.60 -7.60 -1.48
CA PRO A 39 -2.38 -8.90 -2.11
C PRO A 39 -3.42 -9.22 -3.21
N PHE A 40 -3.06 -10.10 -4.15
CA PHE A 40 -4.01 -10.60 -5.15
C PHE A 40 -5.23 -11.25 -4.48
N PRO A 41 -6.48 -11.00 -4.94
CA PRO A 41 -6.86 -10.33 -6.17
C PRO A 41 -7.13 -8.82 -6.06
N ALA A 42 -6.83 -8.18 -4.92
CA ALA A 42 -7.08 -6.74 -4.74
C ALA A 42 -6.27 -5.88 -5.73
N THR A 43 -5.08 -6.33 -6.10
CA THR A 43 -4.30 -5.80 -7.23
C THR A 43 -3.44 -6.90 -7.84
N SER A 44 -2.85 -6.64 -9.01
CA SER A 44 -1.91 -7.54 -9.68
C SER A 44 -0.45 -7.37 -9.22
N ASP A 45 -0.05 -6.23 -8.66
CA ASP A 45 1.28 -6.01 -8.05
C ASP A 45 1.17 -5.36 -6.66
N SER A 46 1.23 -6.19 -5.61
CA SER A 46 1.04 -5.79 -4.21
C SER A 46 2.13 -4.91 -3.65
N ARG A 47 3.25 -4.73 -4.35
CA ARG A 47 4.38 -3.88 -3.91
C ARG A 47 4.15 -2.40 -4.17
N THR A 48 3.02 -2.04 -4.80
CA THR A 48 2.74 -0.69 -5.28
C THR A 48 1.38 -0.17 -4.77
N THR A 49 1.13 1.13 -4.95
CA THR A 49 -0.17 1.76 -4.72
C THR A 49 -0.68 2.39 -6.02
N SER A 50 -1.99 2.36 -6.25
CA SER A 50 -2.61 3.04 -7.40
C SER A 50 -3.07 4.48 -7.09
N VAL A 51 -3.16 4.86 -5.81
CA VAL A 51 -3.54 6.21 -5.34
C VAL A 51 -2.48 6.75 -4.37
N GLY A 52 -2.32 8.07 -4.36
CA GLY A 52 -1.33 8.76 -3.53
C GLY A 52 -0.01 8.98 -4.27
N SER A 53 0.87 9.78 -3.66
CA SER A 53 2.08 10.27 -4.36
C SER A 53 2.99 9.15 -4.88
N ARG A 54 3.08 8.03 -4.17
CA ARG A 54 3.92 6.88 -4.54
C ARG A 54 3.39 6.10 -5.74
N ALA A 55 2.18 6.39 -6.22
CA ALA A 55 1.64 5.77 -7.42
C ALA A 55 2.47 6.06 -8.68
N ILE A 56 3.28 7.13 -8.66
CA ILE A 56 4.23 7.47 -9.74
C ILE A 56 5.31 6.39 -9.91
N GLU A 57 5.71 5.70 -8.84
CA GLU A 57 6.77 4.68 -8.86
C GLU A 57 6.46 3.53 -9.85
N ARG A 58 5.18 3.30 -10.17
CA ARG A 58 4.74 2.30 -11.16
C ARG A 58 5.15 2.61 -12.59
N TYR A 59 5.50 3.86 -12.88
CA TYR A 59 5.82 4.34 -14.23
C TYR A 59 7.29 4.76 -14.35
N LEU A 60 8.09 4.52 -13.31
CA LEU A 60 9.51 4.81 -13.29
C LEU A 60 10.32 3.53 -13.46
N ARG A 61 11.54 3.67 -13.99
CA ARG A 61 12.56 2.61 -13.95
C ARG A 61 13.91 3.25 -13.57
N PRO A 62 14.70 2.63 -12.68
CA PRO A 62 16.06 3.09 -12.43
C PRO A 62 16.95 2.81 -13.64
N VAL A 63 17.97 3.65 -13.84
CA VAL A 63 19.05 3.45 -14.81
C VAL A 63 20.37 3.66 -14.06
N CYS A 64 21.29 2.71 -14.20
CA CYS A 64 22.64 2.84 -13.67
C CYS A 64 23.57 3.38 -14.77
N TYR A 65 24.40 4.35 -14.42
CA TYR A 65 25.43 4.91 -15.26
C TYR A 65 26.78 4.63 -14.60
N GLN A 66 27.68 3.93 -15.30
CA GLN A 66 29.02 3.62 -14.83
C GLN A 66 30.03 4.14 -15.86
N ASP A 67 31.09 4.80 -15.38
CA ASP A 67 32.16 5.40 -16.20
C ASP A 67 31.66 6.44 -17.24
N VAL A 68 30.61 7.20 -16.92
CA VAL A 68 30.15 8.34 -17.73
C VAL A 68 31.14 9.52 -17.57
N PRO A 69 31.49 10.26 -18.64
CA PRO A 69 32.49 11.34 -18.61
C PRO A 69 32.25 12.44 -17.58
#